data_AF-A0AB33IV64-F1
#
_entry.id   AF-A0AB33IV64-F1
#
_cell.length_a   1.000
_cell.length_b   1.000
_cell.length_c   1.000
_cell.angle_alpha   90.00
_cell.angle_beta   90.00
_cell.angle_gamma   90.00
#
_symmetry.space_group_name_H-M   'P 1'
#
loop_
_entity.id
_entity.type
_entity.pdbx_description
1 polymer ?
#
loop_
_entity_poly.entity_id
_entity_poly.type
_entity_poly.pdbx_seq_one_letter_code
_entity_poly.pdbx_strand_id
1 'polypeptide(L)'
;MKKLNTLFFFLLIAVGHLCAADDSKKPILGTFTLGMTPEEFYSQQNALLEKYPQTPIDHMGTYYAVAIEGVRLNLETISKGAQDITDIFNQCYVMEFKEDRPLYFCGSPYFIEGKLAALTIGGIRQPDVTIPYILFWNPTKPDAKVQLVCCDFKAHNRAIGQCRKLVEAFQKSFGTPIKTYDIPQMPTQQTVGDQKELSVDYTKTYHSYAVIPFAEFRNGDMQVVIGINSTTATPFIMYYAPQMLAHKYLNEVFKSVPQTLPKIAP
;
A
#
# COMPACT_ATOMS: atom_id res chain seq x y z
N MET A 1 -61.95 -13.84 11.84
CA MET A 1 -61.04 -14.04 12.99
C MET A 1 -59.62 -14.19 12.47
N LYS A 2 -58.70 -13.34 12.97
CA LYS A 2 -57.24 -13.49 13.14
C LYS A 2 -56.42 -13.88 11.88
N LYS A 3 -55.85 -12.91 11.13
CA LYS A 3 -54.60 -12.13 11.31
C LYS A 3 -53.30 -12.96 11.44
N LEU A 4 -52.29 -12.46 10.69
CA LEU A 4 -50.85 -12.74 10.72
C LEU A 4 -50.42 -14.05 10.04
N ASN A 5 -49.45 -14.09 9.11
CA ASN A 5 -48.22 -13.31 9.05
C ASN A 5 -47.90 -12.82 7.64
N THR A 6 -48.05 -11.51 7.45
CA THR A 6 -47.29 -10.69 6.50
C THR A 6 -45.83 -10.62 6.97
N LEU A 7 -45.15 -11.77 6.98
CA LEU A 7 -43.76 -11.92 7.36
C LEU A 7 -43.06 -12.93 6.42
N PHE A 8 -43.47 -12.94 5.15
CA PHE A 8 -42.85 -13.74 4.10
C PHE A 8 -41.98 -12.89 3.15
N PHE A 9 -41.73 -11.63 3.51
CA PHE A 9 -40.95 -10.67 2.72
C PHE A 9 -39.73 -10.08 3.45
N PHE A 10 -39.44 -10.55 4.67
CA PHE A 10 -38.26 -10.14 5.43
C PHE A 10 -37.74 -11.33 6.23
N LEU A 11 -36.92 -12.18 5.61
CA LEU A 11 -35.82 -12.95 6.22
C LEU A 11 -35.39 -14.05 5.24
N LEU A 12 -34.35 -13.77 4.44
CA LEU A 12 -33.42 -14.78 3.97
C LEU A 12 -32.02 -14.16 4.06
N ILE A 13 -31.71 -13.70 5.27
CA ILE A 13 -30.36 -13.60 5.79
C ILE A 13 -30.10 -14.94 6.48
N ALA A 14 -29.01 -15.58 6.07
CA ALA A 14 -28.39 -16.76 6.66
C ALA A 14 -29.18 -18.09 6.60
N VAL A 15 -28.66 -19.03 5.80
CA VAL A 15 -28.06 -20.29 6.29
C VAL A 15 -27.74 -21.18 5.09
N GLY A 16 -26.45 -21.29 4.77
CA GLY A 16 -25.86 -22.40 4.01
C GLY A 16 -24.70 -22.94 4.84
N HIS A 17 -24.95 -24.02 5.57
CA HIS A 17 -24.06 -24.63 6.54
C HIS A 17 -22.92 -25.45 5.90
N LEU A 18 -21.73 -25.29 6.48
CA LEU A 18 -20.74 -26.31 6.86
C LEU A 18 -20.51 -27.50 5.90
N CYS A 19 -19.39 -27.44 5.17
CA CYS A 19 -18.19 -28.23 5.48
C CYS A 19 -16.99 -27.79 4.62
N ALA A 20 -15.88 -27.49 5.30
CA ALA A 20 -14.49 -27.47 4.79
C ALA A 20 -14.05 -26.38 3.78
N ALA A 21 -13.99 -25.14 4.24
CA ALA A 21 -12.75 -24.34 4.24
C ALA A 21 -13.01 -23.09 5.09
N ASP A 22 -12.11 -22.80 6.03
CA ASP A 22 -12.17 -21.63 6.88
C ASP A 22 -12.08 -20.34 6.03
N ASP A 23 -13.22 -19.67 5.80
CA ASP A 23 -13.36 -18.38 5.10
C ASP A 23 -12.72 -17.21 5.88
N SER A 24 -12.11 -17.47 7.05
CA SER A 24 -11.25 -16.51 7.75
C SER A 24 -10.01 -16.08 6.94
N LYS A 25 -9.73 -16.72 5.80
CA LYS A 25 -8.51 -16.52 4.99
C LYS A 25 -8.57 -15.44 3.89
N LYS A 26 -9.68 -14.69 3.71
CA LYS A 26 -9.72 -13.58 2.73
C LYS A 26 -10.44 -12.31 3.21
N PRO A 27 -9.94 -11.56 4.20
CA PRO A 27 -10.80 -10.56 4.83
C PRO A 27 -10.79 -9.16 4.21
N ILE A 28 -9.75 -8.80 3.42
CA ILE A 28 -9.54 -7.42 2.95
C ILE A 28 -9.52 -7.26 1.42
N LEU A 29 -9.29 -8.36 0.69
CA LEU A 29 -9.22 -8.32 -0.77
C LEU A 29 -10.61 -8.04 -1.32
N GLY A 30 -10.84 -6.80 -1.77
CA GLY A 30 -12.14 -6.34 -2.27
C GLY A 30 -13.03 -5.68 -1.23
N THR A 31 -12.58 -5.50 0.02
CA THR A 31 -13.33 -4.69 1.01
C THR A 31 -13.38 -3.25 0.56
N PHE A 32 -12.22 -2.66 0.28
CA PHE A 32 -12.12 -1.30 -0.22
C PHE A 32 -12.19 -1.30 -1.74
N THR A 33 -13.06 -0.46 -2.29
CA THR A 33 -13.10 -0.19 -3.73
C THR A 33 -12.70 1.26 -3.97
N LEU A 34 -11.96 1.48 -5.05
CA LEU A 34 -11.71 2.84 -5.49
C LEU A 34 -13.04 3.53 -5.82
N GLY A 35 -13.10 4.85 -5.60
CA GLY A 35 -14.33 5.63 -5.78
C GLY A 35 -15.18 5.83 -4.52
N MET A 36 -14.90 5.10 -3.43
CA MET A 36 -15.58 5.29 -2.14
C MET A 36 -15.46 6.73 -1.63
N THR A 37 -16.54 7.24 -1.05
CA THR A 37 -16.50 8.47 -0.25
C THR A 37 -15.66 8.26 1.03
N PRO A 38 -15.15 9.34 1.65
CA PRO A 38 -14.49 9.24 2.94
C PRO A 38 -15.35 8.53 3.99
N GLU A 39 -16.65 8.84 4.05
CA GLU A 39 -17.58 8.26 5.03
C GLU A 39 -17.72 6.74 4.85
N GLU A 40 -17.90 6.28 3.62
CA GLU A 40 -17.95 4.84 3.29
C GLU A 40 -16.65 4.14 3.66
N PHE A 41 -15.51 4.74 3.30
CA PHE A 41 -14.19 4.20 3.61
C PHE A 41 -13.97 4.07 5.12
N TYR A 42 -14.24 5.12 5.89
CA TYR A 42 -14.05 5.11 7.34
C TYR A 42 -15.00 4.16 8.06
N SER A 43 -16.25 4.05 7.58
CA SER A 43 -17.20 3.08 8.09
C SER A 43 -16.67 1.64 7.94
N GLN A 44 -16.16 1.30 6.76
CA GLN A 44 -15.60 -0.04 6.51
C GLN A 44 -14.30 -0.29 7.27
N GLN A 45 -13.44 0.72 7.35
CA GLN A 45 -12.21 0.63 8.13
C GLN A 45 -12.53 0.32 9.60
N ASN A 46 -13.44 1.07 10.22
CA ASN A 46 -13.80 0.86 11.62
C ASN A 46 -14.38 -0.54 11.84
N ALA A 47 -15.27 -1.00 10.93
CA ALA A 47 -15.81 -2.36 10.99
C ALA A 47 -14.73 -3.45 10.91
N LEU A 48 -13.68 -3.24 10.11
CA LEU A 48 -12.53 -4.16 10.09
C LEU A 48 -11.74 -4.09 11.40
N LEU A 49 -11.42 -2.89 11.91
CA LEU A 49 -10.65 -2.74 13.14
C LEU A 49 -11.36 -3.36 14.35
N GLU A 50 -12.69 -3.30 14.41
CA GLU A 50 -13.49 -3.99 15.45
C GLU A 50 -13.41 -5.51 15.34
N LYS A 51 -13.28 -6.04 14.12
CA LYS A 51 -13.20 -7.48 13.87
C LYS A 51 -11.84 -8.07 14.20
N TYR A 52 -10.76 -7.28 14.13
CA TYR A 52 -9.39 -7.75 14.33
C TYR A 52 -8.86 -7.30 15.68
N PRO A 53 -8.54 -8.24 16.61
CA PRO A 53 -8.04 -7.86 17.91
C PRO A 53 -6.68 -7.17 17.80
N GLN A 54 -6.52 -6.15 18.63
CA GLN A 54 -5.25 -5.49 18.87
C GLN A 54 -4.22 -6.51 19.37
N THR A 55 -3.09 -6.62 18.67
CA THR A 55 -1.93 -7.37 19.17
C THR A 55 -0.91 -6.37 19.71
N PRO A 56 -0.70 -6.29 21.03
CA PRO A 56 0.37 -5.49 21.59
C PRO A 56 1.73 -6.12 21.25
N ILE A 57 2.69 -5.28 20.85
CA ILE A 57 4.10 -5.66 20.76
C ILE A 57 4.88 -4.71 21.65
N ASP A 58 5.69 -5.29 22.56
CA ASP A 58 6.53 -4.52 23.47
C ASP A 58 7.33 -3.44 22.71
N HIS A 59 7.24 -2.21 23.22
CA HIS A 59 7.98 -1.03 22.76
C HIS A 59 7.68 -0.49 21.33
N MET A 60 6.76 -1.08 20.56
CA MET A 60 6.53 -0.71 19.13
C MET A 60 5.08 -0.35 18.80
N GLY A 61 4.17 -0.44 19.78
CA GLY A 61 2.76 -0.08 19.62
C GLY A 61 1.84 -1.30 19.42
N THR A 62 0.66 -1.03 18.89
CA THR A 62 -0.41 -2.02 18.72
C THR A 62 -0.67 -2.26 17.24
N TYR A 63 -0.74 -3.51 16.81
CA TYR A 63 -1.09 -3.85 15.42
C TYR A 63 -2.46 -4.48 15.30
N TYR A 64 -3.18 -4.09 14.24
CA TYR A 64 -4.39 -4.75 13.77
C TYR A 64 -4.01 -5.71 12.65
N ALA A 65 -3.61 -6.92 13.05
CA ALA A 65 -2.99 -7.87 12.15
C ALA A 65 -4.02 -8.66 11.33
N VAL A 66 -3.89 -8.62 10.00
CA VAL A 66 -4.56 -9.55 9.08
C VAL A 66 -3.52 -10.44 8.41
N ALA A 67 -3.87 -11.70 8.14
CA ALA A 67 -3.00 -12.64 7.45
C ALA A 67 -3.57 -13.03 6.08
N ILE A 68 -2.78 -12.87 5.02
CA ILE A 68 -3.09 -13.35 3.66
C ILE A 68 -2.04 -14.41 3.32
N GLU A 69 -2.46 -15.67 3.16
CA GLU A 69 -1.54 -16.82 2.95
C GLU A 69 -0.36 -16.84 3.96
N GLY A 70 -0.65 -16.51 5.23
CA GLY A 70 0.33 -16.46 6.31
C GLY A 70 1.23 -15.22 6.32
N VAL A 71 1.05 -14.28 5.39
CA VAL A 71 1.74 -12.98 5.38
C VAL A 71 0.95 -11.98 6.23
N ARG A 72 1.57 -11.46 7.29
CA ARG A 72 0.94 -10.53 8.23
C ARG A 72 1.03 -9.08 7.76
N LEU A 73 -0.12 -8.43 7.65
CA LEU A 73 -0.29 -7.02 7.28
C LEU A 73 -0.92 -6.24 8.44
N ASN A 74 -0.62 -4.96 8.57
CA ASN A 74 -1.19 -4.08 9.60
C ASN A 74 -2.29 -3.20 9.00
N LEU A 75 -3.54 -3.39 9.44
CA LEU A 75 -4.68 -2.58 8.99
C LEU A 75 -4.57 -1.11 9.39
N GLU A 76 -3.82 -0.78 10.45
CA GLU A 76 -3.59 0.62 10.84
C GLU A 76 -2.81 1.40 9.76
N THR A 77 -2.08 0.73 8.86
CA THR A 77 -1.42 1.43 7.73
C THR A 77 -2.44 2.05 6.75
N ILE A 78 -3.68 1.60 6.81
CA ILE A 78 -4.82 2.14 6.06
C ILE A 78 -5.38 3.39 6.77
N SER A 79 -5.12 3.57 8.07
CA SER A 79 -5.66 4.65 8.91
C SER A 79 -4.66 5.77 9.20
N LYS A 80 -3.45 5.74 8.63
CA LYS A 80 -2.43 6.78 8.83
C LYS A 80 -2.79 8.08 8.12
N GLY A 81 -3.83 8.76 8.62
CA GLY A 81 -4.35 10.04 8.16
C GLY A 81 -4.75 10.03 6.69
N ALA A 82 -6.04 10.09 6.37
CA ALA A 82 -6.40 10.46 5.01
C ALA A 82 -5.81 11.83 4.73
N GLN A 83 -4.97 11.90 3.71
CA GLN A 83 -4.42 13.16 3.28
C GLN A 83 -5.23 13.64 2.10
N ASP A 84 -5.71 14.87 2.19
CA ASP A 84 -6.16 15.58 1.01
C ASP A 84 -4.93 15.79 0.13
N ILE A 85 -5.03 15.32 -1.11
CA ILE A 85 -3.96 15.46 -2.09
C ILE A 85 -3.60 16.93 -2.32
N THR A 86 -4.51 17.87 -2.05
CA THR A 86 -4.31 19.32 -2.13
C THR A 86 -3.21 19.81 -1.18
N ASP A 87 -3.17 19.29 0.06
CA ASP A 87 -2.16 19.68 1.05
C ASP A 87 -0.76 19.17 0.66
N ILE A 88 -0.72 17.99 0.05
CA ILE A 88 0.50 17.36 -0.48
C ILE A 88 0.99 18.10 -1.72
N PHE A 89 0.07 18.49 -2.61
CA PHE A 89 0.39 19.23 -3.82
C PHE A 89 1.01 20.58 -3.49
N ASN A 90 0.48 21.31 -2.51
CA ASN A 90 1.03 22.60 -2.12
C ASN A 90 2.44 22.50 -1.50
N GLN A 91 2.78 21.38 -0.86
CA GLN A 91 4.10 21.17 -0.25
C GLN A 91 5.13 20.58 -1.22
N CYS A 92 4.73 19.69 -2.14
CA CYS A 92 5.67 18.94 -3.00
C CYS A 92 5.50 19.18 -4.50
N TYR A 93 4.34 19.63 -4.98
CA TYR A 93 4.13 19.89 -6.42
C TYR A 93 4.88 21.13 -6.92
N VAL A 94 5.14 22.10 -6.05
CA VAL A 94 5.90 23.32 -6.38
C VAL A 94 7.42 23.08 -6.37
N MET A 95 7.92 22.08 -5.65
CA MET A 95 9.37 21.94 -5.40
C MET A 95 10.11 20.88 -6.22
N GLU A 96 9.45 19.84 -6.76
CA GLU A 96 10.18 18.70 -7.36
C GLU A 96 9.78 18.30 -8.80
N PHE A 97 8.78 18.92 -9.44
CA PHE A 97 8.31 18.50 -10.77
C PHE A 97 8.99 19.24 -11.92
N LYS A 98 10.17 18.76 -12.33
CA LYS A 98 10.80 19.17 -13.59
C LYS A 98 10.88 18.08 -14.67
N GLU A 99 10.42 16.86 -14.40
CA GLU A 99 10.43 15.76 -15.38
C GLU A 99 9.21 14.83 -15.23
N ASP A 100 8.85 14.13 -16.32
CA ASP A 100 7.73 13.17 -16.52
C ASP A 100 7.71 11.93 -15.58
N ARG A 101 8.31 12.01 -14.40
CA ARG A 101 8.43 10.88 -13.47
C ARG A 101 7.11 10.63 -12.73
N PRO A 102 6.65 9.37 -12.63
CA PRO A 102 5.38 9.05 -12.00
C PRO A 102 5.41 9.33 -10.49
N LEU A 103 4.36 10.00 -9.99
CA LEU A 103 4.08 10.13 -8.56
C LEU A 103 3.38 8.86 -8.08
N TYR A 104 3.98 8.16 -7.12
CA TYR A 104 3.26 7.12 -6.38
C TYR A 104 2.89 7.64 -5.00
N PHE A 105 1.59 7.83 -4.83
CA PHE A 105 0.97 8.17 -3.56
C PHE A 105 0.93 6.91 -2.71
N CYS A 106 1.95 6.72 -1.87
CA CYS A 106 2.03 5.57 -0.97
C CYS A 106 2.18 6.03 0.48
N GLY A 107 1.45 5.38 1.39
CA GLY A 107 1.63 5.52 2.84
C GLY A 107 0.37 5.92 3.60
N SER A 108 -0.62 6.42 2.89
CA SER A 108 -1.93 6.85 3.40
C SER A 108 -3.03 6.52 2.38
N PRO A 109 -4.31 6.51 2.78
CA PRO A 109 -5.41 6.57 1.82
C PRO A 109 -5.48 7.98 1.22
N TYR A 110 -5.68 8.05 -0.09
CA TYR A 110 -5.76 9.30 -0.85
C TYR A 110 -7.12 9.46 -1.48
N PHE A 111 -7.70 10.65 -1.32
CA PHE A 111 -8.98 11.01 -1.90
C PHE A 111 -8.80 12.15 -2.90
N ILE A 112 -9.46 12.05 -4.05
CA ILE A 112 -9.50 13.07 -5.10
C ILE A 112 -10.96 13.35 -5.38
N GLU A 113 -11.36 14.63 -5.30
CA GLU A 113 -12.74 15.06 -5.50
C GLU A 113 -13.74 14.26 -4.63
N GLY A 114 -13.34 13.99 -3.38
CA GLY A 114 -14.15 13.23 -2.41
C GLY A 114 -14.25 11.73 -2.71
N LYS A 115 -13.37 11.17 -3.54
CA LYS A 115 -13.36 9.74 -3.90
C LYS A 115 -12.01 9.10 -3.65
N LEU A 116 -12.01 7.90 -3.08
CA LEU A 116 -10.80 7.12 -2.80
C LEU A 116 -10.08 6.77 -4.11
N ALA A 117 -8.87 7.30 -4.29
CA ALA A 117 -8.04 7.15 -5.48
C ALA A 117 -6.84 6.23 -5.27
N ALA A 118 -6.32 6.13 -4.05
CA ALA A 118 -5.31 5.16 -3.67
C ALA A 118 -5.45 4.70 -2.23
N LEU A 119 -5.01 3.47 -1.99
CA LEU A 119 -4.98 2.84 -0.68
C LEU A 119 -3.74 1.96 -0.57
N THR A 120 -3.04 2.04 0.56
CA THR A 120 -1.88 1.19 0.84
C THR A 120 -2.04 0.37 2.11
N ILE A 121 -1.52 -0.85 2.09
CA ILE A 121 -1.46 -1.75 3.23
C ILE A 121 -0.01 -2.22 3.40
N GLY A 122 0.58 -1.94 4.55
CA GLY A 122 1.94 -2.33 4.90
C GLY A 122 2.00 -3.60 5.74
N GLY A 123 3.04 -4.39 5.51
CA GLY A 123 3.39 -5.54 6.33
C GLY A 123 3.89 -5.15 7.72
N ILE A 124 3.64 -6.03 8.69
CA ILE A 124 4.13 -5.85 10.06
C ILE A 124 5.63 -6.16 10.10
N ARG A 125 6.43 -5.20 10.58
CA ARG A 125 7.87 -5.39 10.78
C ARG A 125 8.11 -6.13 12.10
N GLN A 126 9.06 -7.05 12.11
CA GLN A 126 9.61 -7.54 13.38
C GLN A 126 10.61 -6.51 13.93
N PRO A 127 10.75 -6.37 15.25
CA PRO A 127 11.45 -5.25 15.88
C PRO A 127 13.00 -5.30 15.80
N ASP A 128 13.59 -5.92 14.78
CA ASP A 128 15.04 -5.76 14.58
C ASP A 128 15.36 -4.30 14.22
N VAL A 129 16.52 -3.76 14.60
CA VAL A 129 16.87 -2.33 14.41
C VAL A 129 17.74 -2.15 13.16
N THR A 130 17.70 -3.09 12.21
CA THR A 130 18.52 -3.04 11.00
C THR A 130 17.90 -2.13 9.94
N ILE A 131 18.70 -1.26 9.34
CA ILE A 131 18.29 -0.51 8.15
C ILE A 131 18.36 -1.50 6.98
N PRO A 132 17.24 -1.88 6.36
CA PRO A 132 17.27 -2.95 5.36
C PRO A 132 17.74 -2.46 3.99
N TYR A 133 17.44 -1.20 3.65
CA TYR A 133 17.87 -0.57 2.42
C TYR A 133 18.29 0.88 2.64
N ILE A 134 19.23 1.34 1.82
CA ILE A 134 19.71 2.72 1.76
C ILE A 134 19.57 3.22 0.33
N LEU A 135 19.03 4.43 0.17
CA LEU A 135 19.12 5.17 -1.08
C LEU A 135 20.44 5.93 -1.08
N PHE A 136 21.39 5.48 -1.89
CA PHE A 136 22.72 6.06 -1.98
C PHE A 136 22.81 7.01 -3.17
N TRP A 137 23.20 8.26 -2.90
CA TRP A 137 23.55 9.24 -3.92
C TRP A 137 25.06 9.41 -3.94
N ASN A 138 25.67 9.34 -5.13
CA ASN A 138 27.10 9.53 -5.26
C ASN A 138 27.42 11.04 -5.31
N PRO A 139 28.05 11.61 -4.27
CA PRO A 139 28.30 13.05 -4.21
C PRO A 139 29.32 13.53 -5.26
N THR A 140 30.13 12.61 -5.81
CA THR A 140 31.11 12.91 -6.85
C THR A 140 30.54 12.80 -8.27
N LYS A 141 29.33 12.24 -8.41
CA LYS A 141 28.61 12.09 -9.68
C LYS A 141 27.16 12.52 -9.47
N PRO A 142 26.89 13.84 -9.36
CA PRO A 142 25.57 14.34 -9.00
C PRO A 142 24.46 13.90 -9.95
N ASP A 143 24.79 13.68 -11.23
CA ASP A 143 23.87 13.21 -12.27
C ASP A 143 23.68 11.68 -12.31
N ALA A 144 24.41 10.92 -11.48
CA ALA A 144 24.23 9.48 -11.41
C ALA A 144 22.86 9.14 -10.81
N LYS A 145 22.22 8.10 -11.36
CA LYS A 145 20.98 7.55 -10.80
C LYS A 145 21.23 7.15 -9.34
N VAL A 146 20.32 7.57 -8.45
CA VAL A 146 20.33 7.12 -7.04
C VAL A 146 20.29 5.59 -7.02
N GLN A 147 21.16 5.00 -6.21
CA GLN A 147 21.32 3.55 -6.10
C GLN A 147 20.54 3.05 -4.89
N LEU A 148 19.86 1.91 -5.04
CA LEU A 148 19.25 1.22 -3.92
C LEU A 148 20.22 0.16 -3.40
N VAL A 149 20.67 0.30 -2.16
CA VAL A 149 21.63 -0.61 -1.54
C VAL A 149 20.90 -1.46 -0.50
N CYS A 150 20.99 -2.78 -0.60
CA CYS A 150 20.51 -3.71 0.41
C CYS A 150 21.56 -3.90 1.50
N CYS A 151 21.15 -3.71 2.75
CA CYS A 151 21.99 -3.79 3.94
C CYS A 151 21.54 -4.91 4.90
N ASP A 152 20.35 -5.49 4.71
CA ASP A 152 19.87 -6.65 5.45
C ASP A 152 19.39 -7.74 4.47
N PHE A 153 20.28 -8.69 4.17
CA PHE A 153 20.03 -9.74 3.19
C PHE A 153 18.92 -10.69 3.68
N LYS A 154 18.86 -10.94 4.98
CA LYS A 154 17.87 -11.84 5.58
C LYS A 154 16.48 -11.23 5.50
N ALA A 155 16.34 -9.95 5.85
CA ALA A 155 15.06 -9.25 5.76
C ALA A 155 14.61 -9.13 4.30
N HIS A 156 15.52 -8.78 3.39
CA HIS A 156 15.26 -8.74 1.94
C HIS A 156 14.73 -10.08 1.40
N ASN A 157 15.46 -11.17 1.64
CA ASN A 157 15.06 -12.51 1.16
C ASN A 157 13.72 -12.98 1.75
N ARG A 158 13.46 -12.63 3.02
CA ARG A 158 12.18 -12.90 3.66
C ARG A 158 11.05 -12.13 2.99
N ALA A 159 11.25 -10.85 2.69
CA ALA A 159 10.28 -10.01 2.00
C ALA A 159 9.94 -10.58 0.62
N ILE A 160 10.96 -10.99 -0.17
CA ILE A 160 10.76 -11.69 -1.44
C ILE A 160 9.86 -12.92 -1.27
N GLY A 161 10.16 -13.78 -0.28
CA GLY A 161 9.36 -14.97 -0.01
C GLY A 161 7.92 -14.65 0.38
N GLN A 162 7.69 -13.58 1.13
CA GLN A 162 6.35 -13.11 1.48
C GLN A 162 5.61 -12.49 0.28
N CYS A 163 6.30 -11.73 -0.58
CA CYS A 163 5.72 -11.21 -1.82
C CYS A 163 5.28 -12.33 -2.76
N ARG A 164 6.05 -13.42 -2.89
CA ARG A 164 5.61 -14.60 -3.67
C ARG A 164 4.29 -15.19 -3.15
N LYS A 165 4.17 -15.38 -1.84
CA LYS A 165 2.93 -15.88 -1.21
C LYS A 165 1.75 -14.94 -1.47
N LEU A 166 1.98 -13.63 -1.39
CA LEU A 166 0.94 -12.65 -1.74
C LEU A 166 0.56 -12.72 -3.22
N VAL A 167 1.53 -12.83 -4.13
CA VAL A 167 1.25 -12.99 -5.57
C VAL A 167 0.40 -14.24 -5.82
N GLU A 168 0.75 -15.38 -5.22
CA GLU A 168 -0.04 -16.61 -5.31
C GLU A 168 -1.47 -16.42 -4.77
N ALA A 169 -1.64 -15.66 -3.67
CA ALA A 169 -2.95 -15.33 -3.12
C ALA A 169 -3.76 -14.44 -4.08
N PHE A 170 -3.12 -13.42 -4.65
CA PHE A 170 -3.75 -12.46 -5.55
C PHE A 170 -4.09 -13.08 -6.89
N GLN A 171 -3.30 -14.04 -7.39
CA GLN A 171 -3.61 -14.77 -8.61
C GLN A 171 -4.96 -15.49 -8.53
N LYS A 172 -5.33 -16.00 -7.35
CA LYS A 172 -6.64 -16.64 -7.12
C LYS A 172 -7.82 -15.67 -7.23
N SER A 173 -7.59 -14.36 -7.09
CA SER A 173 -8.65 -13.33 -7.06
C SER A 173 -8.63 -12.41 -8.28
N PHE A 174 -7.45 -12.12 -8.82
CA PHE A 174 -7.22 -11.13 -9.88
C PHE A 174 -6.64 -11.74 -11.17
N GLY A 175 -6.40 -13.05 -11.21
CA GLY A 175 -5.77 -13.72 -12.34
C GLY A 175 -4.26 -13.46 -12.44
N THR A 176 -3.69 -13.66 -13.62
CA THR A 176 -2.24 -13.54 -13.83
C THR A 176 -1.77 -12.09 -13.68
N PRO A 177 -0.60 -11.83 -13.02
CA PRO A 177 -0.01 -10.50 -13.00
C PRO A 177 0.19 -9.94 -14.41
N ILE A 178 -0.09 -8.65 -14.59
CA ILE A 178 0.18 -7.94 -15.85
C ILE A 178 1.67 -7.59 -16.01
N LYS A 179 2.42 -7.56 -14.89
CA LYS A 179 3.87 -7.34 -14.87
C LYS A 179 4.46 -8.02 -13.64
N THR A 180 5.64 -8.60 -13.80
CA THR A 180 6.46 -9.15 -12.71
C THR A 180 7.85 -8.58 -12.79
N TYR A 181 8.46 -8.34 -11.63
CA TYR A 181 9.78 -7.75 -11.52
C TYR A 181 10.75 -8.81 -11.01
N ASP A 182 11.91 -8.92 -11.67
CA ASP A 182 12.97 -9.78 -11.19
C ASP A 182 13.72 -9.06 -10.06
N ILE A 183 13.65 -9.62 -8.86
CA ILE A 183 14.33 -9.11 -7.68
C ILE A 183 15.32 -10.19 -7.22
N PRO A 184 16.63 -9.93 -7.32
CA PRO A 184 17.64 -10.94 -7.07
C PRO A 184 17.64 -11.34 -5.59
N GLN A 185 17.73 -12.64 -5.30
CA GLN A 185 17.97 -13.09 -3.93
C GLN A 185 19.40 -12.75 -3.50
N MET A 186 19.55 -12.33 -2.25
CA MET A 186 20.86 -12.12 -1.64
C MET A 186 21.42 -13.43 -1.08
N PRO A 187 22.75 -13.56 -0.93
CA PRO A 187 23.34 -14.69 -0.22
C PRO A 187 22.77 -14.84 1.19
N THR A 188 22.59 -16.09 1.64
CA THR A 188 22.09 -16.39 3.00
C THR A 188 23.10 -16.04 4.08
N GLN A 189 24.40 -16.13 3.76
CA GLN A 189 25.48 -15.70 4.64
C GLN A 189 25.72 -14.20 4.42
N GLN A 190 25.69 -13.45 5.52
CA GLN A 190 25.99 -12.01 5.55
C GLN A 190 26.97 -11.75 6.69
N THR A 191 28.05 -11.02 6.38
CA THR A 191 29.02 -10.52 7.35
C THR A 191 28.64 -9.09 7.75
N VAL A 192 29.06 -8.64 8.94
CA VAL A 192 28.85 -7.26 9.38
C VAL A 192 29.45 -6.29 8.35
N GLY A 193 28.63 -5.35 7.86
CA GLY A 193 29.03 -4.36 6.86
C GLY A 193 28.82 -4.80 5.41
N ASP A 194 28.41 -6.04 5.16
CA ASP A 194 28.04 -6.47 3.81
C ASP A 194 26.85 -5.67 3.32
N GLN A 195 27.03 -5.06 2.16
CA GLN A 195 26.02 -4.28 1.45
C GLN A 195 26.08 -4.60 -0.04
N LYS A 196 24.92 -4.60 -0.69
CA LYS A 196 24.82 -4.91 -2.12
C LYS A 196 23.96 -3.90 -2.83
N GLU A 197 24.51 -3.27 -3.86
CA GLU A 197 23.71 -2.50 -4.80
C GLU A 197 22.72 -3.41 -5.52
N LEU A 198 21.44 -3.04 -5.47
CA LEU A 198 20.36 -3.68 -6.18
C LEU A 198 20.09 -2.90 -7.48
N SER A 199 20.37 -3.55 -8.61
CA SER A 199 19.96 -3.05 -9.92
C SER A 199 18.52 -3.45 -10.20
N VAL A 200 17.57 -2.85 -9.47
CA VAL A 200 16.13 -3.10 -9.59
C VAL A 200 15.37 -1.80 -9.85
N ASP A 201 14.20 -1.93 -10.46
CA ASP A 201 13.24 -0.83 -10.48
C ASP A 201 12.78 -0.55 -9.04
N TYR A 202 12.67 0.73 -8.69
CA TYR A 202 12.05 1.17 -7.46
C TYR A 202 11.42 2.54 -7.67
N THR A 203 10.39 2.84 -6.88
CA THR A 203 9.77 4.16 -6.87
C THR A 203 9.90 4.79 -5.51
N LYS A 204 10.38 6.03 -5.46
CA LYS A 204 10.34 6.84 -4.24
C LYS A 204 8.90 7.24 -3.95
N THR A 205 8.50 7.15 -2.69
CA THR A 205 7.17 7.55 -2.20
C THR A 205 7.26 8.89 -1.50
N TYR A 206 6.09 9.52 -1.31
CA TYR A 206 5.94 10.83 -0.68
C TYR A 206 6.48 10.89 0.77
N HIS A 207 6.39 9.80 1.53
CA HIS A 207 6.77 9.77 2.95
C HIS A 207 8.11 9.06 3.25
N SER A 208 9.12 9.31 2.42
CA SER A 208 10.53 8.98 2.73
C SER A 208 10.93 7.51 2.59
N TYR A 209 10.12 6.68 1.92
CA TYR A 209 10.52 5.31 1.59
C TYR A 209 10.48 5.05 0.09
N ALA A 210 11.09 3.97 -0.35
CA ALA A 210 10.97 3.46 -1.69
C ALA A 210 10.13 2.18 -1.67
N VAL A 211 9.42 1.94 -2.77
CA VAL A 211 8.77 0.66 -3.03
C VAL A 211 9.58 -0.02 -4.13
N ILE A 212 9.98 -1.26 -3.85
CA ILE A 212 10.54 -2.18 -4.85
C ILE A 212 9.34 -3.00 -5.35
N PRO A 213 8.80 -2.74 -6.55
CA PRO A 213 7.66 -3.49 -7.06
C PRO A 213 8.08 -4.94 -7.32
N PHE A 214 7.18 -5.87 -6.99
CA PHE A 214 7.37 -7.31 -7.19
C PHE A 214 6.43 -7.84 -8.28
N ALA A 215 5.16 -7.44 -8.22
CA ALA A 215 4.16 -7.79 -9.23
C ALA A 215 3.05 -6.74 -9.31
N GLU A 216 2.44 -6.65 -10.50
CA GLU A 216 1.29 -5.79 -10.76
C GLU A 216 0.11 -6.61 -11.26
N PHE A 217 -1.08 -6.27 -10.79
CA PHE A 217 -2.35 -6.83 -11.25
C PHE A 217 -3.27 -5.71 -11.74
N ARG A 218 -4.24 -6.09 -12.58
CA ARG A 218 -5.30 -5.19 -13.03
C ARG A 218 -6.65 -5.82 -12.72
N ASN A 219 -7.56 -5.02 -12.20
CA ASN A 219 -8.96 -5.40 -12.01
C ASN A 219 -9.87 -4.25 -12.45
N GLY A 220 -10.44 -4.37 -13.65
CA GLY A 220 -11.08 -3.22 -14.31
C GLY A 220 -10.10 -2.06 -14.45
N ASP A 221 -10.49 -0.89 -13.97
CA ASP A 221 -9.66 0.33 -13.99
C ASP A 221 -8.70 0.44 -12.80
N MET A 222 -8.81 -0.44 -11.81
CA MET A 222 -7.91 -0.47 -10.66
C MET A 222 -6.60 -1.20 -11.01
N GLN A 223 -5.48 -0.61 -10.60
CA GLN A 223 -4.20 -1.30 -10.55
C GLN A 223 -3.83 -1.66 -9.12
N VAL A 224 -3.18 -2.81 -8.99
CA VAL A 224 -2.67 -3.31 -7.72
C VAL A 224 -1.18 -3.58 -7.86
N VAL A 225 -0.37 -3.00 -6.97
CA VAL A 225 1.06 -3.27 -6.88
C VAL A 225 1.32 -4.04 -5.59
N ILE A 226 1.95 -5.20 -5.71
CA ILE A 226 2.60 -5.90 -4.60
C ILE A 226 4.09 -5.57 -4.68
N GLY A 227 4.68 -5.15 -3.57
CA GLY A 227 6.10 -4.79 -3.52
C GLY A 227 6.69 -4.93 -2.13
N ILE A 228 7.92 -4.44 -1.99
CA ILE A 228 8.68 -4.41 -0.74
C ILE A 228 8.85 -2.95 -0.32
N ASN A 229 8.48 -2.63 0.92
CA ASN A 229 8.79 -1.35 1.52
C ASN A 229 10.27 -1.29 1.91
N SER A 230 11.02 -0.32 1.38
CA SER A 230 12.47 -0.20 1.58
C SER A 230 12.87 0.23 3.00
N THR A 231 11.96 0.76 3.81
CA THR A 231 12.29 1.16 5.19
C THR A 231 12.25 -0.02 6.13
N THR A 232 11.36 -0.97 5.88
CA THR A 232 11.06 -2.06 6.81
C THR A 232 11.40 -3.44 6.27
N ALA A 233 11.71 -3.56 4.97
CA ALA A 233 11.79 -4.86 4.27
C ALA A 233 10.57 -5.74 4.54
N THR A 234 9.39 -5.13 4.51
CA THR A 234 8.12 -5.86 4.63
C THR A 234 7.32 -5.75 3.33
N PRO A 235 6.42 -6.72 3.07
CA PRO A 235 5.50 -6.64 1.96
C PRO A 235 4.65 -5.39 2.03
N PHE A 236 4.30 -4.89 0.87
CA PHE A 236 3.50 -3.71 0.67
C PHE A 236 2.49 -3.99 -0.44
N ILE A 237 1.26 -3.54 -0.26
CA ILE A 237 0.20 -3.65 -1.26
C ILE A 237 -0.35 -2.25 -1.48
N MET A 238 -0.43 -1.82 -2.74
CA MET A 238 -1.07 -0.58 -3.15
C MET A 238 -2.18 -0.88 -4.14
N TYR A 239 -3.36 -0.33 -3.87
CA TYR A 239 -4.48 -0.26 -4.80
C TYR A 239 -4.60 1.18 -5.27
N TYR A 240 -4.74 1.42 -6.58
CA TYR A 240 -4.84 2.79 -7.08
C TYR A 240 -5.53 2.91 -8.44
N ALA A 241 -6.09 4.11 -8.68
CA ALA A 241 -6.69 4.52 -9.94
C ALA A 241 -5.62 5.24 -10.78
N PRO A 242 -4.99 4.58 -11.77
CA PRO A 242 -3.89 5.16 -12.53
C PRO A 242 -4.31 6.43 -13.28
N GLN A 243 -5.56 6.51 -13.75
CA GLN A 243 -6.07 7.67 -14.47
C GLN A 243 -6.25 8.88 -13.54
N MET A 244 -6.74 8.67 -12.32
CA MET A 244 -6.95 9.74 -11.34
C MET A 244 -5.63 10.25 -10.75
N LEU A 245 -4.60 9.41 -10.73
CA LEU A 245 -3.25 9.76 -10.25
C LEU A 245 -2.30 10.14 -11.39
N ALA A 246 -2.77 10.16 -12.63
CA ALA A 246 -1.96 10.58 -13.76
C ALA A 246 -1.69 12.09 -13.68
N HIS A 247 -0.46 12.49 -14.01
CA HIS A 247 -0.07 13.91 -14.06
C HIS A 247 -1.02 14.78 -14.86
N LYS A 248 -1.50 14.29 -16.00
CA LYS A 248 -2.45 15.02 -16.83
C LYS A 248 -3.75 15.33 -16.07
N TYR A 249 -4.32 14.33 -15.41
CA TYR A 249 -5.57 14.49 -14.66
C TYR A 249 -5.36 15.40 -13.46
N LEU A 250 -4.32 15.14 -12.67
CA LEU A 250 -4.01 15.95 -11.48
C LEU A 250 -3.79 17.42 -11.88
N ASN A 251 -3.02 17.69 -12.94
CA ASN A 251 -2.85 19.05 -13.45
C ASN A 251 -4.16 19.75 -13.80
N GLU A 252 -5.12 19.03 -14.39
CA GLU A 252 -6.44 19.59 -14.72
C GLU A 252 -7.28 19.86 -13.47
N VAL A 253 -7.33 18.91 -12.52
CA VAL A 253 -8.04 19.05 -11.24
C VAL A 253 -7.51 20.23 -10.42
N PHE A 254 -6.21 20.52 -10.46
CA PHE A 254 -5.63 21.61 -9.67
C PHE A 254 -5.52 22.95 -10.41
N LYS A 255 -5.58 22.98 -11.75
CA LYS A 255 -5.67 24.24 -12.50
C LYS A 255 -6.93 25.05 -12.16
N SER A 256 -8.00 24.38 -11.73
CA SER A 256 -9.27 25.00 -11.35
C SER A 256 -9.31 25.52 -9.92
N VAL A 257 -8.28 25.24 -9.09
CA VAL A 257 -8.13 25.82 -7.76
C VAL A 257 -7.23 27.06 -7.88
N PRO A 258 -7.71 28.29 -7.61
CA PRO A 258 -6.87 29.48 -7.67
C PRO A 258 -5.66 29.29 -6.74
N GLN A 259 -4.46 29.31 -7.30
CA GLN A 259 -3.22 29.31 -6.52
C GLN A 259 -3.11 30.63 -5.76
N THR A 260 -3.78 30.75 -4.62
CA THR A 260 -3.42 31.76 -3.62
C THR A 260 -2.16 31.28 -2.93
N LEU A 261 -1.01 31.54 -3.55
CA LEU A 261 0.27 31.47 -2.86
C LEU A 261 0.15 32.34 -1.60
N PRO A 262 0.51 31.84 -0.40
CA PRO A 262 0.55 32.68 0.78
C PRO A 262 1.52 33.83 0.50
N LYS A 263 1.01 35.06 0.56
CA LYS A 263 1.85 36.27 0.54
C LYS A 263 2.83 36.15 1.70
N ILE A 264 4.09 35.89 1.38
CA ILE A 264 5.17 36.12 2.33
C ILE A 264 5.15 37.63 2.59
N ALA A 265 4.73 38.02 3.79
CA ALA A 265 4.78 39.41 4.21
C ALA A 265 6.25 39.89 4.24
N PRO A 266 6.53 41.12 3.80
CA PRO A 266 7.87 41.67 3.71
C PRO A 266 8.56 41.81 5.08
#